data_AF-A0A517QW95-F1
#
_entry.id   AF-A0A517QW95-F1
#
_cell.length_a   1.000
_cell.length_b   1.000
_cell.length_c   1.000
_cell.angle_alpha   90.00
_cell.angle_beta   90.00
_cell.angle_gamma   90.00
#
_symmetry.space_group_name_H-M   'P 1'
#
loop_
_entity.id
_entity.type
_entity.pdbx_description
1 polymer ?
#
loop_
_entity_poly.entity_id
_entity_poly.type
_entity_poly.pdbx_seq_one_letter_code
_entity_poly.pdbx_strand_id
1 'polypeptide(L)'
;MSSGTQSAPHWEPCNRDEIGEMVSGLRRKRTVRTAARASIAAAAILIAVAVPFAAVNALRHNPLIAGIRCDEVRESLDLYIASDLSAEKSDQITAHLEKCPPCRSLFESKIGGGEPEISNALFPAERPIFAVRQPISNLSYW
;
A
#
# COMPACT_ATOMS: atom_id res chain seq x y z
N MET A 1 74.48 -47.31 14.20
CA MET A 1 73.34 -46.51 14.70
C MET A 1 72.64 -45.95 13.48
N SER A 2 71.38 -46.31 13.31
CA SER A 2 70.66 -46.37 12.04
C SER A 2 70.37 -45.00 11.43
N SER A 3 70.83 -44.82 10.19
CA SER A 3 70.36 -43.79 9.26
C SER A 3 69.01 -44.24 8.69
N GLY A 4 67.92 -43.73 9.27
CA GLY A 4 66.56 -43.94 8.75
C GLY A 4 66.35 -43.15 7.46
N THR A 5 66.23 -43.84 6.35
CA THR A 5 65.89 -43.27 5.04
C THR A 5 64.43 -42.80 5.06
N GLN A 6 64.21 -41.48 5.18
CA GLN A 6 62.86 -40.92 5.00
C GLN A 6 62.51 -40.97 3.52
N SER A 7 61.56 -41.85 3.18
CA SER A 7 60.93 -41.89 1.86
C SER A 7 60.28 -40.54 1.58
N ALA A 8 60.56 -39.95 0.42
CA ALA A 8 59.88 -38.71 0.01
C ALA A 8 58.36 -38.95 -0.03
N PRO A 9 57.55 -38.03 0.50
CA PRO A 9 56.11 -38.19 0.54
C PRO A 9 55.58 -38.38 -0.88
N HIS A 10 54.93 -39.53 -1.10
CA HIS A 10 54.26 -39.87 -2.34
C HIS A 10 53.08 -38.91 -2.54
N TRP A 11 53.19 -38.05 -3.54
CA TRP A 11 52.12 -37.10 -3.88
C TRP A 11 51.07 -37.82 -4.72
N GLU A 12 49.90 -38.07 -4.15
CA GLU A 12 48.77 -38.61 -4.90
C GLU A 12 47.99 -37.48 -5.60
N PRO A 13 47.52 -37.70 -6.84
CA PRO A 13 46.66 -36.74 -7.52
C PRO A 13 45.35 -36.60 -6.75
N CYS A 14 45.06 -35.38 -6.26
CA CYS A 14 43.83 -35.10 -5.54
C CYS A 14 42.59 -35.52 -6.35
N ASN A 15 41.65 -36.14 -5.66
CA ASN A 15 40.35 -36.48 -6.23
C ASN A 15 39.66 -35.19 -6.70
N ARG A 16 39.17 -35.19 -7.95
CA ARG A 16 38.76 -33.98 -8.68
C ARG A 16 37.57 -33.26 -8.03
N ASP A 17 36.85 -33.97 -7.17
CA ASP A 17 35.53 -33.56 -6.68
C ASP A 17 35.61 -32.86 -5.32
N GLU A 18 36.63 -33.16 -4.52
CA GLU A 18 36.75 -32.71 -3.12
C GLU A 18 37.05 -31.21 -3.00
N ILE A 19 37.85 -30.68 -3.94
CA ILE A 19 38.16 -29.24 -3.99
C ILE A 19 36.95 -28.45 -4.48
N GLY A 20 36.16 -29.01 -5.40
CA GLY A 20 34.95 -28.39 -5.92
C GLY A 20 33.90 -28.17 -4.83
N GLU A 21 33.71 -29.18 -3.98
CA GLU A 21 32.73 -29.14 -2.89
C GLU A 21 33.08 -28.05 -1.86
N MET A 22 34.35 -27.96 -1.45
CA MET A 22 34.83 -26.91 -0.54
C MET A 22 34.66 -25.49 -1.11
N VAL A 23 35.00 -25.29 -2.39
CA VAL A 23 34.89 -23.97 -3.03
C VAL A 23 33.42 -23.56 -3.21
N SER A 24 32.54 -24.50 -3.54
CA SER A 24 31.10 -24.23 -3.71
C SER A 24 30.44 -23.78 -2.39
N GLY A 25 30.80 -24.39 -1.26
CA GLY A 25 30.32 -24.03 0.07
C GLY A 25 30.75 -22.61 0.49
N LEU A 26 32.01 -22.24 0.18
CA LEU A 26 32.52 -20.90 0.46
C LEU A 26 31.88 -19.81 -0.42
N ARG A 27 31.65 -20.10 -1.71
CA ARG A 27 30.93 -19.18 -2.61
C ARG A 27 29.50 -18.93 -2.12
N ARG A 28 28.78 -19.98 -1.74
CA ARG A 28 27.40 -19.86 -1.20
C ARG A 28 27.35 -19.07 0.10
N LYS A 29 28.31 -19.27 1.01
CA LYS A 29 28.39 -18.47 2.26
C LYS A 29 28.70 -16.99 1.98
N ARG A 30 29.55 -16.68 0.99
CA ARG A 30 29.84 -15.29 0.60
C ARG A 30 28.63 -14.61 -0.04
N THR A 31 27.94 -15.27 -0.97
CA THR A 31 26.77 -14.68 -1.65
C THR A 31 25.61 -14.43 -0.69
N VAL A 32 25.38 -15.32 0.27
CA VAL A 32 24.36 -15.11 1.30
C VAL A 32 24.70 -13.90 2.17
N ARG A 33 25.96 -13.73 2.59
CA ARG A 33 26.38 -12.57 3.40
C ARG A 33 26.28 -11.25 2.63
N THR A 34 26.63 -11.23 1.34
CA THR A 34 26.50 -10.02 0.52
C THR A 34 25.03 -9.68 0.26
N ALA A 35 24.20 -10.68 -0.05
CA ALA A 35 22.77 -10.47 -0.24
C ALA A 35 22.08 -9.97 1.04
N ALA A 36 22.43 -10.54 2.20
CA ALA A 36 21.88 -10.11 3.49
C ALA A 36 22.28 -8.67 3.84
N ARG A 37 23.49 -8.22 3.50
CA ARG A 37 23.90 -6.82 3.71
C ARG A 37 23.19 -5.87 2.75
N ALA A 38 23.03 -6.26 1.50
CA ALA A 38 22.34 -5.47 0.49
C ALA A 38 20.85 -5.27 0.84
N SER A 39 20.18 -6.30 1.37
CA SER A 39 18.76 -6.19 1.76
C SER A 39 18.55 -5.24 2.93
N ILE A 40 19.44 -5.25 3.93
CA ILE A 40 19.36 -4.32 5.07
C ILE A 40 19.53 -2.88 4.60
N ALA A 41 20.52 -2.60 3.74
CA ALA A 41 20.75 -1.26 3.21
C ALA A 41 19.55 -0.76 2.38
N ALA A 42 19.00 -1.63 1.51
CA ALA A 42 17.82 -1.29 0.72
C ALA A 42 16.59 -0.99 1.59
N ALA A 43 16.34 -1.80 2.63
CA ALA A 43 15.24 -1.58 3.56
C ALA A 43 15.39 -0.25 4.33
N ALA A 44 16.60 0.07 4.78
CA ALA A 44 16.87 1.33 5.48
C ALA A 44 16.58 2.56 4.60
N ILE A 45 16.94 2.50 3.31
CA ILE A 45 16.67 3.58 2.35
C ILE A 45 15.15 3.73 2.15
N LEU A 46 14.42 2.63 1.96
CA LEU A 46 12.96 2.68 1.80
C LEU A 46 12.28 3.30 3.02
N ILE A 47 12.70 2.92 4.24
CA ILE A 47 12.16 3.50 5.48
C ILE A 47 12.50 5.00 5.56
N ALA A 48 13.75 5.38 5.25
CA ALA A 48 14.20 6.76 5.30
C ALA A 48 13.46 7.69 4.32
N VAL A 49 12.93 7.16 3.21
CA VAL A 49 12.13 7.93 2.24
C VAL A 49 10.64 7.87 2.58
N ALA A 50 10.10 6.70 2.90
CA ALA A 50 8.67 6.50 3.11
C ALA A 50 8.14 7.25 4.34
N VAL A 51 8.88 7.26 5.45
CA VAL A 51 8.46 7.92 6.69
C VAL A 51 8.31 9.44 6.53
N PRO A 52 9.31 10.20 6.05
CA PRO A 52 9.14 11.65 5.87
C PRO A 52 8.12 11.98 4.80
N PHE A 53 8.02 11.19 3.72
CA PHE A 53 6.99 11.39 2.71
C PHE A 53 5.58 11.24 3.31
N ALA A 54 5.34 10.17 4.08
CA ALA A 54 4.06 9.96 4.77
C ALA A 54 3.76 11.08 5.78
N ALA A 55 4.75 11.55 6.54
CA ALA A 55 4.58 12.64 7.50
C ALA A 55 4.21 13.97 6.82
N VAL A 56 4.90 14.34 5.73
CA VAL A 56 4.57 15.55 4.96
C VAL A 56 3.20 15.42 4.31
N ASN A 57 2.86 14.24 3.78
CA ASN A 57 1.55 14.02 3.18
C ASN A 57 0.42 14.12 4.22
N ALA A 58 0.61 13.55 5.42
CA ALA A 58 -0.34 13.68 6.52
C ALA A 58 -0.57 15.15 6.92
N LEU A 59 0.49 15.97 6.97
CA LEU A 59 0.38 17.41 7.25
C LEU A 59 -0.33 18.17 6.13
N ARG A 60 -0.12 17.80 4.87
CA ARG A 60 -0.81 18.42 3.73
C ARG A 60 -2.31 18.15 3.70
N HIS A 61 -2.75 17.01 4.24
CA HIS A 61 -4.16 16.64 4.30
C HIS A 61 -4.95 17.28 5.45
N ASN A 62 -4.29 18.02 6.33
CA ASN A 62 -4.95 18.73 7.41
C ASN A 62 -4.61 20.24 7.40
N PRO A 63 -5.04 20.98 6.35
CA PRO A 63 -4.84 22.41 6.31
C PRO A 63 -5.65 23.10 7.41
N LEU A 64 -5.02 24.08 8.09
CA LEU A 64 -5.71 24.96 9.02
C LEU A 64 -6.49 26.00 8.20
N ILE A 65 -7.81 25.81 8.08
CA ILE A 65 -8.71 26.67 7.31
C ILE A 65 -9.70 27.29 8.29
N ALA A 66 -9.83 28.62 8.27
CA ALA A 66 -10.69 29.36 9.21
C ALA A 66 -10.38 29.07 10.69
N GLY A 67 -9.11 28.75 11.01
CA GLY A 67 -8.67 28.46 12.38
C GLY A 67 -9.01 27.07 12.88
N ILE A 68 -9.63 26.21 12.06
CA ILE A 68 -9.99 24.83 12.43
C ILE A 68 -9.38 23.81 11.47
N ARG A 69 -8.98 22.67 12.02
CA ARG A 69 -8.39 21.52 11.30
C ARG A 69 -9.47 20.58 10.75
N CYS A 70 -9.18 19.84 9.69
CA CYS A 70 -10.13 18.87 9.11
C CYS A 70 -10.55 17.79 10.11
N ASP A 71 -9.65 17.37 10.99
CA ASP A 71 -9.95 16.38 12.04
C ASP A 71 -10.90 16.94 13.09
N GLU A 72 -10.71 18.19 13.52
CA GLU A 72 -11.61 18.88 14.44
C GLU A 72 -13.01 19.10 13.84
N VAL A 73 -13.08 19.42 12.53
CA VAL A 73 -14.35 19.50 11.80
C VAL A 73 -15.04 18.14 11.79
N ARG A 74 -14.31 17.04 11.54
CA ARG A 74 -14.87 15.69 11.53
C ARG A 74 -15.46 15.29 12.88
N GLU A 75 -14.76 15.61 13.97
CA GLU A 75 -15.20 15.34 15.34
C GLU A 75 -16.41 16.21 15.74
N SER A 76 -16.45 17.46 15.28
CA SER A 76 -17.52 18.40 15.61
C SER A 76 -18.73 18.32 14.66
N LEU A 77 -18.65 17.50 13.60
CA LEU A 77 -19.63 17.51 12.51
C LEU A 77 -21.03 17.05 12.97
N ASP A 78 -21.09 16.06 13.86
CA ASP A 78 -22.36 15.56 14.39
C ASP A 78 -23.04 16.59 15.31
N LEU A 79 -22.26 17.31 16.11
CA LEU A 79 -22.75 18.44 16.92
C LEU A 79 -23.20 19.61 16.06
N TYR A 80 -22.49 19.87 14.96
CA TYR A 80 -22.84 20.89 13.97
C TYR A 80 -24.19 20.59 13.30
N ILE A 81 -24.40 19.34 12.88
CA ILE A 81 -25.68 18.88 12.32
C ILE A 81 -26.81 19.00 13.36
N ALA A 82 -26.54 18.63 14.60
CA ALA A 82 -27.48 18.77 15.71
C ALA A 82 -27.71 20.23 16.15
N SER A 83 -26.99 21.20 15.57
CA SER A 83 -27.00 22.61 15.97
C SER A 83 -26.64 22.84 17.45
N ASP A 84 -25.82 21.95 18.03
CA ASP A 84 -25.38 21.97 19.44
C ASP A 84 -23.96 22.54 19.60
N LEU A 85 -23.58 23.46 18.72
CA LEU A 85 -22.29 24.17 18.76
C LEU A 85 -22.49 25.65 19.06
N SER A 86 -21.49 26.25 19.69
CA SER A 86 -21.45 27.71 19.83
C SER A 86 -21.46 28.39 18.46
N ALA A 87 -22.05 29.58 18.37
CA ALA A 87 -22.13 30.35 17.12
C ALA A 87 -20.76 30.55 16.46
N GLU A 88 -19.73 30.86 17.26
CA GLU A 88 -18.35 31.01 16.77
C GLU A 88 -17.81 29.73 16.12
N LYS A 89 -18.05 28.56 16.72
CA LYS A 89 -17.61 27.28 16.16
C LYS A 89 -18.40 26.89 14.92
N SER A 90 -19.70 27.19 14.88
CA SER A 90 -20.54 27.00 13.70
C SER A 90 -20.05 27.84 12.52
N ASP A 91 -19.65 29.10 12.75
CA ASP A 91 -19.07 29.98 11.72
C ASP A 91 -17.73 29.44 11.20
N GLN A 92 -16.85 28.97 12.10
CA GLN A 92 -15.57 28.35 11.72
C GLN A 92 -15.77 27.11 10.85
N ILE A 93 -16.70 26.22 11.23
CA ILE A 93 -17.01 25.00 10.46
C ILE A 93 -17.61 25.36 9.11
N THR A 94 -18.54 26.32 9.05
CA THR A 94 -19.14 26.79 7.80
C THR A 94 -18.07 27.30 6.83
N ALA A 95 -17.20 28.20 7.30
CA ALA A 95 -16.10 28.74 6.50
C ALA A 95 -15.08 27.66 6.08
N HIS A 96 -14.91 26.60 6.88
CA HIS A 96 -14.09 25.45 6.52
C HIS A 96 -14.73 24.62 5.39
N LEU A 97 -16.03 24.31 5.49
CA LEU A 97 -16.78 23.54 4.48
C LEU A 97 -16.85 24.28 3.13
N GLU A 98 -16.82 25.60 3.14
CA GLU A 98 -16.73 26.43 1.92
C GLU A 98 -15.41 26.27 1.16
N LYS A 99 -14.31 26.01 1.87
CA LYS A 99 -12.95 26.00 1.32
C LYS A 99 -12.34 24.60 1.20
N CYS A 100 -12.94 23.60 1.87
CA CYS A 100 -12.43 22.24 1.95
C CYS A 100 -13.41 21.24 1.30
N PRO A 101 -13.25 20.93 0.01
CA PRO A 101 -14.07 19.94 -0.69
C PRO A 101 -14.21 18.58 0.01
N PRO A 102 -13.16 17.96 0.60
CA PRO A 102 -13.33 16.66 1.25
C PRO A 102 -14.19 16.74 2.52
N CYS A 103 -14.09 17.81 3.31
CA CYS A 103 -14.97 17.99 4.46
C CYS A 103 -16.41 18.28 4.04
N ARG A 104 -16.62 19.02 2.94
CA ARG A 104 -17.95 19.23 2.37
C ARG A 104 -18.61 17.92 1.93
N SER A 105 -17.88 17.09 1.18
CA SER A 105 -18.40 15.79 0.74
C SER A 105 -18.76 14.88 1.92
N LEU A 106 -17.97 14.92 2.99
CA LEU A 106 -18.27 14.20 4.24
C LEU A 106 -19.54 14.74 4.93
N PHE A 107 -19.72 16.06 4.97
CA PHE A 107 -20.93 16.68 5.50
C PHE A 107 -22.15 16.30 4.67
N GLU A 108 -22.07 16.42 3.34
CA GLU A 108 -23.10 16.02 2.38
C GLU A 108 -23.49 14.54 2.53
N SER A 109 -22.52 13.64 2.76
CA SER A 109 -22.82 12.23 2.97
C SER A 109 -23.53 11.93 4.29
N LYS A 110 -23.25 12.72 5.35
CA LYS A 110 -23.94 12.60 6.64
C LYS A 110 -25.36 13.17 6.59
N ILE A 111 -25.57 14.32 5.97
CA ILE A 111 -26.90 14.94 5.85
C ILE A 111 -27.77 14.26 4.78
N GLY A 112 -27.15 13.78 3.70
CA GLY A 112 -27.80 13.06 2.59
C GLY A 112 -27.93 11.56 2.85
N GLY A 113 -27.42 11.07 3.99
CA GLY A 113 -27.52 9.68 4.44
C GLY A 113 -28.91 9.27 4.94
N GLY A 114 -29.90 10.15 4.88
CA GLY A 114 -31.31 9.78 4.98
C GLY A 114 -31.75 9.06 3.71
N GLU A 115 -31.32 7.80 3.57
CA GLU A 115 -31.72 6.80 2.58
C GLU A 115 -31.63 7.27 1.10
N PRO A 116 -30.76 6.70 0.24
CA PRO A 116 -31.15 6.60 -1.15
C PRO A 116 -32.42 5.74 -1.14
N GLU A 117 -33.56 6.40 -1.06
CA GLU A 117 -34.88 5.81 -1.10
C GLU A 117 -34.82 4.76 -2.19
N ILE A 118 -34.95 3.52 -1.75
CA ILE A 118 -34.98 2.34 -2.60
C ILE A 118 -36.33 2.34 -3.36
N SER A 119 -36.81 3.51 -3.78
CA SER A 119 -38.00 3.70 -4.62
C SER A 119 -37.77 3.23 -6.05
N ASN A 120 -36.56 2.81 -6.40
CA ASN A 120 -36.29 2.00 -7.58
C ASN A 120 -36.46 0.47 -7.35
N ALA A 121 -36.77 -0.01 -6.13
CA ALA A 121 -37.14 -1.40 -5.91
C ALA A 121 -38.66 -1.65 -5.92
N LEU A 122 -39.50 -0.61 -5.97
CA LEU A 122 -40.96 -0.76 -6.07
C LEU A 122 -41.54 -0.52 -7.47
N PHE A 123 -40.70 -0.21 -8.47
CA PHE A 123 -41.08 -0.32 -9.88
C PHE A 123 -40.28 -1.43 -10.56
N PRO A 124 -40.76 -2.69 -10.52
CA PRO A 124 -40.49 -3.62 -11.61
C PRO A 124 -41.20 -3.11 -12.86
N ALA A 125 -40.68 -2.05 -13.48
CA ALA A 125 -41.02 -1.71 -14.85
C ALA A 125 -40.41 -2.80 -15.73
N GLU A 126 -41.19 -3.86 -15.91
CA GLU A 126 -41.35 -4.59 -17.16
C GLU A 126 -40.07 -4.68 -18.00
N ARG A 127 -39.30 -5.75 -17.81
CA ARG A 127 -38.33 -6.17 -18.82
C ARG A 127 -39.13 -6.54 -20.07
N PRO A 128 -39.07 -5.83 -21.20
CA PRO A 128 -39.46 -6.44 -22.45
C PRO A 128 -38.50 -7.59 -22.70
N ILE A 129 -39.04 -8.80 -22.67
CA ILE A 129 -38.42 -10.01 -23.19
C ILE A 129 -38.24 -9.78 -24.69
N PHE A 130 -37.15 -9.13 -25.10
CA PHE A 130 -36.65 -9.23 -26.46
C PHE A 130 -35.34 -9.98 -26.43
N ALA A 131 -35.49 -11.30 -26.50
CA ALA A 131 -34.49 -12.18 -27.03
C ALA A 131 -34.10 -11.70 -28.43
N VAL A 132 -32.95 -11.03 -28.56
CA VAL A 132 -32.25 -10.94 -29.85
C VAL A 132 -31.05 -11.87 -29.76
N ARG A 133 -31.35 -13.12 -30.08
CA ARG A 133 -30.40 -14.12 -30.53
C ARG A 133 -29.83 -13.62 -31.86
N GLN A 134 -28.54 -13.29 -31.91
CA GLN A 134 -27.78 -13.20 -33.17
C GLN A 134 -26.32 -13.63 -32.94
N PRO A 135 -25.64 -14.08 -34.01
CA PRO A 135 -25.02 -15.39 -34.06
C PRO A 135 -23.52 -15.39 -33.82
N ILE A 136 -23.06 -16.56 -33.42
CA ILE A 136 -21.65 -16.98 -33.40
C ILE A 136 -21.20 -17.07 -34.87
N SER A 137 -20.73 -15.97 -35.46
CA SER A 137 -19.96 -16.04 -36.70
C SER A 137 -18.54 -16.48 -36.37
N ASN A 138 -18.42 -17.79 -36.23
CA ASN A 138 -17.20 -18.56 -36.43
C ASN A 138 -16.93 -18.58 -37.94
N LEU A 139 -15.83 -18.00 -38.39
CA LEU A 139 -15.20 -18.25 -39.70
C LEU A 139 -13.76 -17.71 -39.61
N SER A 140 -12.79 -18.55 -39.24
CA SER A 140 -11.81 -19.15 -40.17
C SER A 140 -11.40 -18.22 -41.31
N TYR A 141 -10.11 -17.87 -41.41
CA TYR A 141 -9.24 -18.17 -42.56
C TYR A 141 -7.91 -17.37 -42.50
N TRP A 142 -6.80 -18.14 -42.51
CA TRP A 142 -5.39 -17.80 -42.78
C TRP A 142 -4.57 -17.09 -41.69
#